data_AF-A0A954GA66-F1
#
_entry.id   AF-A0A954GA66-F1
#
_cell.length_a   1.000
_cell.length_b   1.000
_cell.length_c   1.000
_cell.angle_alpha   90.00
_cell.angle_beta   90.00
_cell.angle_gamma   90.00
#
_symmetry.space_group_name_H-M   'P 1'
#
loop_
_entity.id
_entity.type
_entity.pdbx_description
1 polymer ?
#
loop_
_entity_poly.entity_id
_entity_poly.type
_entity_poly.pdbx_seq_one_letter_code
_entity_poly.pdbx_strand_id
1 'polypeptide(L)'
;MMKVCSLIPFIVLLLVLPARAEEKPVSILARKIGGHIHPSICRAGDGTLIVVFKGENVLLCSRSGDQGASWSTPEPISTSAKRPAVIREVQKFEVYPGTVDALPDGRILVTWNYIADDKAKDGYYERALLYSLSDDQGRTWSEQRLIGPVDGKHLGAVRHNVLPWSEGR
;
A
#
# COMPACT_ATOMS: atom_id res chain seq x y z
N MET A 1 34.40 -60.61 16.83
CA MET A 1 33.07 -60.04 17.10
C MET A 1 33.13 -58.55 16.78
N MET A 2 32.74 -58.13 15.57
CA MET A 2 32.62 -56.72 15.18
C MET A 2 31.61 -56.65 14.03
N LYS A 3 30.40 -56.14 14.30
CA LYS A 3 29.38 -55.83 13.30
C LYS A 3 29.66 -54.43 12.77
N VAL A 4 29.95 -54.29 11.48
CA VAL A 4 29.99 -53.00 10.79
C VAL A 4 28.56 -52.66 10.41
N CYS A 5 27.97 -51.66 11.07
CA CYS A 5 26.70 -51.06 10.66
C CYS A 5 26.97 -50.07 9.52
N SER A 6 26.47 -50.39 8.33
CA SER A 6 26.46 -49.48 7.19
C SER A 6 25.35 -48.44 7.38
N LEU A 7 25.71 -47.15 7.46
CA LEU A 7 24.75 -46.05 7.36
C LEU A 7 24.51 -45.72 5.88
N ILE A 8 23.26 -45.86 5.44
CA ILE A 8 22.81 -45.43 4.11
C ILE A 8 22.39 -43.95 4.21
N PRO A 9 22.94 -43.03 3.39
CA PRO A 9 22.51 -41.65 3.40
C PRO A 9 21.16 -41.53 2.68
N PHE A 10 20.15 -41.01 3.39
CA PHE A 10 18.86 -40.67 2.80
C PHE A 10 18.99 -39.32 2.09
N ILE A 11 19.13 -39.34 0.77
CA ILE A 11 19.06 -38.12 -0.04
C ILE A 11 17.58 -37.77 -0.20
N VAL A 12 17.13 -36.71 0.49
CA VAL A 12 15.81 -36.14 0.29
C VAL A 12 15.85 -35.32 -1.00
N LEU A 13 15.30 -35.88 -2.08
CA LEU A 13 15.11 -35.18 -3.33
C LEU A 13 13.93 -34.22 -3.17
N LEU A 14 14.21 -32.93 -2.97
CA LEU A 14 13.19 -31.86 -3.02
C LEU A 14 12.70 -31.74 -4.47
N LEU A 15 11.61 -32.44 -4.78
CA LEU A 15 10.85 -32.23 -6.02
C LEU A 15 10.22 -30.84 -5.96
N VAL A 16 10.87 -29.87 -6.58
CA VAL A 16 10.26 -28.57 -6.88
C VAL A 16 9.23 -28.80 -7.99
N LEU A 17 8.01 -29.17 -7.61
CA LEU A 17 6.89 -29.18 -8.53
C LEU A 17 6.66 -27.74 -9.00
N PRO A 18 6.43 -27.50 -10.30
CA PRO A 18 6.09 -26.17 -10.77
C PRO A 18 4.80 -25.73 -10.06
N ALA A 19 4.88 -24.65 -9.29
CA ALA A 19 3.71 -24.01 -8.72
C ALA A 19 2.85 -23.51 -9.88
N ARG A 20 1.76 -24.23 -10.16
CA ARG A 20 0.78 -23.80 -11.15
C ARG A 20 -0.15 -22.81 -10.44
N ALA A 21 -0.04 -21.52 -10.75
CA ALA A 21 -1.00 -20.55 -10.29
C ALA A 21 -2.38 -20.97 -10.78
N GLU A 22 -3.36 -21.04 -9.88
CA GLU A 22 -4.75 -21.25 -10.26
C GLU A 22 -5.17 -20.03 -11.11
N GLU A 23 -5.57 -20.25 -12.36
CA GLU A 23 -5.86 -19.15 -13.31
C GLU A 23 -7.17 -18.41 -12.98
N LYS A 24 -7.91 -18.86 -11.95
CA LYS A 24 -9.18 -18.26 -11.57
C LYS A 24 -8.93 -16.96 -10.79
N PRO A 25 -9.39 -15.81 -11.28
CA PRO A 25 -9.22 -14.55 -10.57
C PRO A 25 -9.99 -14.57 -9.24
N VAL A 26 -9.34 -14.08 -8.18
CA VAL A 26 -9.96 -13.84 -6.87
C VAL A 26 -10.34 -12.37 -6.76
N SER A 27 -11.60 -12.11 -6.43
CA SER A 27 -12.07 -10.75 -6.16
C SER A 27 -11.65 -10.30 -4.76
N ILE A 28 -10.97 -9.16 -4.66
CA ILE A 28 -10.68 -8.50 -3.38
C ILE A 28 -11.97 -7.99 -2.72
N LEU A 29 -12.95 -7.58 -3.54
CA LEU A 29 -14.22 -7.02 -3.08
C LEU A 29 -15.39 -7.88 -3.52
N ALA A 30 -16.31 -8.16 -2.59
CA ALA A 30 -17.55 -8.88 -2.87
C ALA A 30 -18.49 -8.11 -3.82
N ARG A 31 -18.46 -6.77 -3.76
CA ARG A 31 -19.27 -5.91 -4.62
C ARG A 31 -18.42 -5.29 -5.72
N LYS A 32 -19.02 -5.13 -6.91
CA LYS A 32 -18.45 -4.31 -7.97
C LYS A 32 -18.45 -2.85 -7.52
N ILE A 33 -17.30 -2.21 -7.63
CA ILE A 33 -17.14 -0.76 -7.44
C ILE A 33 -16.75 -0.12 -8.77
N GLY A 34 -17.09 1.15 -8.93
CA GLY A 34 -16.81 1.93 -10.14
C GLY A 34 -16.07 3.22 -9.83
N GLY A 35 -15.60 3.90 -10.87
CA GLY A 35 -14.86 5.15 -10.76
C GLY A 35 -13.34 4.96 -10.68
N HIS A 36 -12.65 5.99 -10.21
CA HIS A 36 -11.20 6.05 -10.11
C HIS A 36 -10.68 5.28 -8.89
N ILE A 37 -10.58 3.95 -8.98
CA ILE A 37 -10.22 3.09 -7.83
C ILE A 37 -8.72 3.03 -7.54
N HIS A 38 -7.88 2.96 -8.59
CA HIS A 38 -6.40 2.99 -8.50
C HIS A 38 -5.80 2.16 -7.35
N PRO A 39 -5.93 0.81 -7.39
CA PRO A 39 -5.37 -0.04 -6.36
C PRO A 39 -3.84 -0.13 -6.46
N SER A 40 -3.19 -0.23 -5.31
CA SER A 40 -1.78 -0.58 -5.14
C SER A 40 -1.68 -1.75 -4.16
N ILE A 41 -0.68 -2.61 -4.34
CA ILE A 41 -0.49 -3.82 -3.54
C ILE A 41 0.98 -3.97 -3.13
N CYS A 42 1.22 -4.37 -1.88
CA CYS A 42 2.53 -4.82 -1.43
C CYS A 42 2.41 -6.14 -0.65
N ARG A 43 3.57 -6.78 -0.42
CA ARG A 43 3.71 -7.93 0.46
C ARG A 43 4.51 -7.52 1.69
N ALA A 44 3.92 -7.67 2.87
CA ALA A 44 4.58 -7.42 4.15
C ALA A 44 5.60 -8.52 4.48
N GLY A 45 6.46 -8.27 5.47
CA GLY A 45 7.52 -9.21 5.87
C GLY A 45 7.00 -10.56 6.39
N ASP A 46 5.79 -10.61 6.95
CA ASP A 46 5.12 -11.84 7.38
C ASP A 46 4.42 -12.61 6.23
N GLY A 47 4.50 -12.07 5.01
CA GLY A 47 3.87 -12.63 3.82
C GLY A 47 2.44 -12.13 3.57
N THR A 48 1.84 -11.35 4.48
CA THR A 48 0.52 -10.74 4.29
C THR A 48 0.53 -9.86 3.03
N LEU A 49 -0.47 -10.04 2.16
CA LEU A 49 -0.72 -9.11 1.06
C LEU A 49 -1.59 -7.96 1.56
N ILE A 50 -1.22 -6.74 1.21
CA ILE A 50 -1.94 -5.52 1.59
C ILE A 50 -2.29 -4.77 0.33
N VAL A 51 -3.57 -4.51 0.11
CA VAL A 51 -4.08 -3.70 -1.00
C VAL A 51 -4.66 -2.42 -0.44
N VAL A 52 -4.23 -1.29 -1.03
CA VAL A 52 -4.79 0.03 -0.74
C VAL A 52 -5.41 0.61 -2.01
N PHE A 53 -6.60 1.19 -1.89
CA PHE A 53 -7.34 1.73 -3.02
C PHE A 53 -8.26 2.87 -2.59
N LYS A 54 -8.78 3.61 -3.57
CA LYS A 54 -9.66 4.75 -3.31
C LYS A 54 -11.05 4.32 -2.84
N GLY A 55 -11.51 4.91 -1.73
CA GLY A 55 -12.90 4.94 -1.29
C GLY A 55 -13.56 6.30 -1.56
N GLU A 56 -14.52 6.68 -0.72
CA GLU A 56 -15.16 8.00 -0.81
C GLU A 56 -14.33 9.05 -0.05
N ASN A 57 -13.41 9.72 -0.76
CA ASN A 57 -12.48 10.70 -0.18
C ASN A 57 -11.70 10.20 1.06
N VAL A 58 -11.40 8.90 1.03
CA VAL A 58 -10.56 8.20 2.01
C VAL A 58 -9.91 7.03 1.29
N LEU A 59 -8.74 6.59 1.74
CA LEU A 59 -8.15 5.34 1.30
C LEU A 59 -8.71 4.17 2.10
N LEU A 60 -8.92 3.05 1.43
CA LEU A 60 -9.36 1.79 2.01
C LEU A 60 -8.21 0.78 1.94
N CYS A 61 -8.03 0.00 3.00
CA CYS A 61 -7.06 -1.08 3.10
C CYS A 61 -7.78 -2.42 3.23
N SER A 62 -7.39 -3.40 2.43
CA SER A 62 -7.81 -4.79 2.56
C SER A 62 -6.58 -5.70 2.59
N ARG A 63 -6.66 -6.80 3.33
CA ARG A 63 -5.52 -7.67 3.60
C ARG A 63 -5.83 -9.13 3.34
N SER A 64 -4.82 -9.89 2.94
CA SER A 64 -4.89 -11.33 2.78
C SER A 64 -3.72 -12.00 3.52
N GLY A 65 -4.05 -12.91 4.44
CA GLY A 65 -3.09 -13.77 5.14
C GLY A 65 -2.88 -15.13 4.46
N ASP A 66 -3.57 -15.38 3.34
CA ASP A 66 -3.65 -16.67 2.65
C ASP A 66 -3.23 -16.55 1.17
N GLN A 67 -2.22 -15.72 0.90
CA GLN A 67 -1.63 -15.54 -0.43
C GLN A 67 -2.62 -15.09 -1.52
N GLY A 68 -3.65 -14.35 -1.13
CA GLY A 68 -4.66 -13.77 -2.02
C GLY A 68 -5.87 -14.67 -2.25
N ALA A 69 -5.99 -15.80 -1.56
CA ALA A 69 -7.15 -16.69 -1.67
C ALA A 69 -8.42 -16.08 -1.06
N SER A 70 -8.29 -15.28 0.01
CA SER A 70 -9.36 -14.48 0.59
C SER A 70 -8.85 -13.12 1.07
N TRP A 71 -9.78 -12.18 1.22
CA TRP A 71 -9.48 -10.79 1.54
C TRP A 71 -10.39 -10.29 2.67
N SER A 72 -9.82 -9.52 3.59
CA SER A 72 -10.58 -8.89 4.67
C SER A 72 -11.56 -7.84 4.11
N THR A 73 -12.64 -7.59 4.84
CA THR A 73 -13.47 -6.39 4.58
C THR A 73 -12.56 -5.15 4.57
N PRO A 74 -12.69 -4.25 3.57
CA PRO A 74 -11.85 -3.07 3.52
C PRO A 74 -12.14 -2.12 4.68
N GLU A 75 -11.08 -1.66 5.33
CA GLU A 75 -11.14 -0.70 6.43
C GLU A 75 -10.56 0.66 6.01
N PRO A 76 -11.13 1.77 6.46
CA PRO A 76 -10.63 3.09 6.12
C PRO A 76 -9.28 3.39 6.81
N ILE A 77 -8.35 3.93 6.06
CA ILE A 77 -7.17 4.62 6.58
C ILE A 77 -7.63 6.02 6.99
N SER A 78 -8.22 6.19 8.18
CA SER A 78 -8.89 7.42 8.58
C SER A 78 -7.99 8.67 8.50
N THR A 79 -6.68 8.52 8.68
CA THR A 79 -5.72 9.62 8.56
C THR A 79 -5.60 10.18 7.14
N SER A 80 -5.95 9.39 6.11
CA SER A 80 -5.94 9.83 4.70
C SER A 80 -7.09 10.78 4.33
N ALA A 81 -8.19 10.76 5.08
CA ALA A 81 -9.32 11.67 4.87
C ALA A 81 -9.07 13.08 5.43
N LYS A 82 -8.04 13.25 6.28
CA LYS A 82 -7.77 14.52 6.95
C LYS A 82 -7.18 15.52 5.95
N ARG A 83 -7.76 16.73 5.86
CA ARG A 83 -7.12 17.85 5.16
C ARG A 83 -5.81 18.22 5.88
N PRO A 84 -4.67 18.31 5.18
CA PRO A 84 -3.44 18.82 5.80
C PRO A 84 -3.61 20.29 6.15
N ALA A 85 -3.10 20.71 7.32
CA ALA A 85 -3.25 22.08 7.80
C ALA A 85 -2.67 23.15 6.85
N VAL A 86 -1.64 22.78 6.08
CA VAL A 86 -0.98 23.64 5.08
C VAL A 86 -1.83 23.88 3.83
N ILE A 87 -2.91 23.12 3.62
CA ILE A 87 -3.77 23.22 2.44
C ILE A 87 -5.03 24.00 2.80
N ARG A 88 -5.32 25.04 2.00
CA ARG A 88 -6.54 25.85 2.11
C ARG A 88 -7.77 24.96 2.01
N GLU A 89 -8.75 25.24 2.86
CA GLU A 89 -10.05 24.60 2.76
C GLU A 89 -10.81 25.08 1.53
N VAL A 90 -11.37 24.13 0.78
CA VAL A 90 -12.08 24.36 -0.47
C VAL A 90 -13.29 23.43 -0.55
N GLN A 91 -14.29 23.80 -1.34
CA GLN A 91 -15.48 22.96 -1.51
C GLN A 91 -15.19 21.69 -2.31
N LYS A 92 -14.32 21.77 -3.32
CA LYS A 92 -13.97 20.63 -4.17
C LYS A 92 -12.58 20.11 -3.79
N PHE A 93 -12.55 18.97 -3.14
CA PHE A 93 -11.32 18.27 -2.79
C PHE A 93 -11.41 16.78 -3.11
N GLU A 94 -10.23 16.15 -3.24
CA GLU A 94 -10.11 14.73 -3.54
C GLU A 94 -8.95 14.10 -2.78
N VAL A 95 -9.20 12.95 -2.15
CA VAL A 95 -8.13 12.02 -1.75
C VAL A 95 -7.83 11.12 -2.94
N TYR A 96 -6.65 11.31 -3.53
CA TYR A 96 -6.22 10.59 -4.72
C TYR A 96 -5.10 9.60 -4.34
N PRO A 97 -5.29 8.29 -4.54
CA PRO A 97 -4.35 7.28 -4.07
C PRO A 97 -2.98 7.38 -4.76
N GLY A 98 -1.94 7.10 -3.98
CA GLY A 98 -0.58 6.88 -4.45
C GLY A 98 -0.24 5.40 -4.39
N THR A 99 0.73 5.02 -3.54
CA THR A 99 1.23 3.65 -3.43
C THR A 99 1.11 3.08 -2.03
N VAL A 100 1.15 1.76 -1.93
CA VAL A 100 1.47 1.02 -0.71
C VAL A 100 2.73 0.21 -0.94
N ASP A 101 3.72 0.38 -0.06
CA ASP A 101 5.05 -0.20 -0.20
C ASP A 101 5.52 -0.80 1.13
N ALA A 102 6.20 -1.94 1.08
CA ALA A 102 6.88 -2.50 2.26
C ALA A 102 8.29 -1.91 2.35
N LEU A 103 8.62 -1.33 3.50
CA LEU A 103 9.94 -0.76 3.77
C LEU A 103 10.92 -1.82 4.29
N PRO A 104 12.25 -1.62 4.14
CA PRO A 104 13.26 -2.57 4.61
C PRO A 104 13.20 -2.90 6.11
N ASP A 105 12.68 -1.98 6.92
CA ASP A 105 12.51 -2.17 8.37
C ASP A 105 11.19 -2.88 8.75
N GLY A 106 10.44 -3.36 7.76
CA GLY A 106 9.19 -4.11 7.95
C GLY A 106 7.94 -3.24 8.06
N ARG A 107 8.08 -1.91 8.10
CA ARG A 107 6.94 -0.99 8.10
C ARG A 107 6.26 -0.96 6.74
N ILE A 108 4.98 -0.62 6.73
CA ILE A 108 4.21 -0.37 5.50
C ILE A 108 4.05 1.13 5.31
N LEU A 109 4.48 1.63 4.16
CA LEU A 109 4.31 3.01 3.73
C LEU A 109 3.10 3.11 2.82
N VAL A 110 2.17 4.02 3.14
CA VAL A 110 1.11 4.43 2.21
C VAL A 110 1.33 5.88 1.83
N THR A 111 1.28 6.19 0.54
CA THR A 111 1.34 7.55 0.01
C THR A 111 0.07 7.91 -0.75
N TRP A 112 -0.30 9.19 -0.72
CA TRP A 112 -1.45 9.71 -1.46
C TRP A 112 -1.34 11.21 -1.69
N ASN A 113 -2.22 11.71 -2.55
CA ASN A 113 -2.43 13.13 -2.71
C ASN A 113 -3.70 13.59 -2.02
N TYR A 114 -3.64 14.74 -1.35
CA TYR A 114 -4.81 15.56 -1.08
C TYR A 114 -4.85 16.69 -2.12
N ILE A 115 -5.86 16.65 -2.98
CA ILE A 115 -6.08 17.62 -4.05
C ILE A 115 -7.13 18.62 -3.57
N ALA A 116 -6.78 19.90 -3.58
CA ALA A 116 -7.70 20.99 -3.32
C ALA A 116 -7.87 21.80 -4.62
N ASP A 117 -9.11 21.97 -5.09
CA ASP A 117 -9.43 22.63 -6.36
C ASP A 117 -10.45 23.75 -6.13
N ASP A 118 -10.02 24.98 -6.37
CA ASP A 118 -10.87 26.17 -6.35
C ASP A 118 -10.57 27.05 -7.59
N LYS A 119 -10.16 26.40 -8.69
CA LYS A 119 -9.75 27.07 -9.93
C LYS A 119 -10.81 28.04 -10.46
N ALA A 120 -12.08 27.68 -10.32
CA ALA A 120 -13.20 28.48 -10.78
C ALA A 120 -13.36 29.81 -10.03
N LYS A 121 -12.88 29.89 -8.77
CA LYS A 121 -12.97 31.08 -7.94
C LYS A 121 -11.78 32.01 -8.12
N ASP A 122 -10.56 31.47 -8.00
CA ASP A 122 -9.34 32.27 -7.97
C ASP A 122 -8.10 31.57 -8.56
N GLY A 123 -8.29 30.49 -9.34
CA GLY A 123 -7.20 29.74 -9.95
C GLY A 123 -6.43 28.82 -8.98
N TYR A 124 -6.82 28.75 -7.71
CA TYR A 124 -6.14 27.92 -6.72
C TYR A 124 -6.28 26.42 -7.00
N TYR A 125 -5.13 25.74 -6.99
CA TYR A 125 -5.05 24.29 -7.14
C TYR A 125 -3.78 23.79 -6.48
N GLU A 126 -3.92 22.91 -5.50
CA GLU A 126 -2.80 22.34 -4.74
C GLU A 126 -2.91 20.82 -4.68
N ARG A 127 -1.76 20.16 -4.66
CA ARG A 127 -1.63 18.70 -4.55
C ARG A 127 -0.60 18.37 -3.47
N ALA A 128 -1.05 18.35 -2.22
CA ALA A 128 -0.23 17.85 -1.12
C ALA A 128 0.09 16.39 -1.35
N LEU A 129 1.38 16.03 -1.31
CA LEU A 129 1.80 14.64 -1.24
C LEU A 129 1.96 14.27 0.23
N LEU A 130 1.31 13.19 0.64
CA LEU A 130 1.18 12.78 2.02
C LEU A 130 1.59 11.32 2.17
N TYR A 131 1.94 10.95 3.39
CA TYR A 131 2.16 9.57 3.75
C TYR A 131 1.72 9.25 5.18
N SER A 132 1.47 7.96 5.42
CA SER A 132 1.37 7.37 6.74
C SER A 132 2.14 6.06 6.77
N LEU A 133 2.44 5.60 7.98
CA LEU A 133 3.15 4.35 8.22
C LEU A 133 2.28 3.41 9.04
N SER A 134 2.48 2.11 8.84
CA SER A 134 1.94 1.06 9.70
C SER A 134 3.07 0.15 10.16
N ASP A 135 3.14 -0.09 11.46
CA ASP A 135 4.08 -1.03 12.11
C ASP A 135 3.47 -2.43 12.29
N ASP A 136 2.19 -2.61 11.96
CA ASP A 136 1.40 -3.82 12.24
C ASP A 136 0.70 -4.37 10.99
N GLN A 137 1.36 -4.28 9.85
CA GLN A 137 0.93 -4.85 8.57
C GLN A 137 -0.45 -4.35 8.15
N GLY A 138 -0.65 -3.03 8.22
CA GLY A 138 -1.83 -2.32 7.75
C GLY A 138 -3.07 -2.44 8.65
N ARG A 139 -2.91 -2.83 9.94
CA ARG A 139 -4.04 -2.86 10.90
C ARG A 139 -4.29 -1.47 11.47
N THR A 140 -3.22 -0.76 11.80
CA THR A 140 -3.26 0.62 12.29
C THR A 140 -2.29 1.50 11.50
N TRP A 141 -2.55 2.80 11.51
CA TRP A 141 -1.82 3.78 10.72
C TRP A 141 -1.44 4.97 11.58
N SER A 142 -0.22 5.47 11.38
CA SER A 142 0.25 6.70 11.98
C SER A 142 -0.57 7.90 11.51
N GLU A 143 -0.43 9.02 12.22
CA GLU A 143 -0.83 10.33 11.68
C GLU A 143 -0.17 10.60 10.33
N GLN A 144 -0.90 11.36 9.48
CA GLN A 144 -0.40 11.73 8.17
C GLN A 144 0.75 12.74 8.26
N ARG A 145 1.71 12.64 7.35
CA ARG A 145 2.84 13.55 7.23
C ARG A 145 2.99 14.01 5.78
N LEU A 146 3.55 15.20 5.59
CA LEU A 146 3.74 15.81 4.28
C LEU A 146 5.08 15.37 3.66
N ILE A 147 5.08 15.14 2.34
CA ILE A 147 6.27 15.00 1.50
C ILE A 147 6.34 16.25 0.62
N GLY A 148 7.40 17.06 0.78
CA GLY A 148 7.46 18.43 0.23
C GLY A 148 6.93 19.47 1.24
N PRO A 149 6.78 20.76 0.87
CA PRO A 149 6.70 21.33 -0.48
C PRO A 149 8.06 21.45 -1.18
N VAL A 150 8.04 21.51 -2.51
CA VAL A 150 9.22 21.86 -3.32
C VAL A 150 9.01 23.29 -3.80
N ASP A 151 9.96 24.18 -3.49
CA ASP A 151 9.90 25.61 -3.80
C ASP A 151 8.58 26.28 -3.37
N GLY A 152 8.09 25.91 -2.17
CA GLY A 152 6.85 26.46 -1.60
C GLY A 152 5.56 25.99 -2.29
N LYS A 153 5.62 25.03 -3.22
CA LYS A 153 4.45 24.49 -3.93
C LYS A 153 4.22 23.03 -3.60
N HIS A 154 2.95 22.62 -3.49
CA HIS A 154 2.58 21.22 -3.40
C HIS A 154 2.19 20.70 -4.79
N LEU A 155 3.20 20.25 -5.53
CA LEU A 155 3.03 19.65 -6.87
C LEU A 155 3.39 18.16 -6.88
N GLY A 156 3.57 17.55 -5.71
CA GLY A 156 3.96 16.16 -5.60
C GLY A 156 2.89 15.24 -6.20
N ALA A 157 3.31 14.26 -6.98
CA ALA A 157 2.45 13.17 -7.42
C ALA A 157 3.25 11.87 -7.31
N VAL A 158 2.81 10.96 -6.45
CA VAL A 158 3.36 9.61 -6.37
C VAL A 158 2.31 8.66 -6.90
N ARG A 159 2.69 7.92 -7.94
CA ARG A 159 1.86 6.91 -8.60
C ARG A 159 2.61 5.59 -8.83
N HIS A 160 3.89 5.58 -8.47
CA HIS A 160 4.80 4.46 -8.65
C HIS A 160 5.43 4.16 -7.30
N ASN A 161 5.74 2.88 -7.10
CA ASN A 161 6.25 2.36 -5.86
C ASN A 161 7.51 3.12 -5.43
N VAL A 162 7.63 3.36 -4.13
CA VAL A 162 8.82 3.96 -3.53
C VAL A 162 9.85 2.87 -3.35
N LEU A 163 11.03 3.06 -3.93
CA LEU A 163 12.15 2.13 -3.74
C LEU A 163 13.04 2.63 -2.61
N PRO A 164 13.42 1.76 -1.66
CA PRO A 164 14.42 2.13 -0.67
C PRO A 164 15.75 2.35 -1.38
N TRP A 165 16.38 3.50 -1.10
CA TRP A 165 17.73 3.80 -1.57
C TRP A 165 18.66 3.80 -0.36
N SER A 166 19.38 2.69 -0.15
CA SER A 166 20.29 2.51 0.99
C SER A 166 21.64 3.21 0.81
N GLU A 167 22.04 3.50 -0.43
CA GLU A 167 23.29 4.18 -0.79
C GLU A 167 23.10 5.66 -1.17
N GLY A 168 22.04 6.30 -0.66
CA GLY A 168 21.78 7.71 -0.95
C GLY A 168 22.90 8.60 -0.40
N ARG A 169 23.39 9.53 -1.24
CA ARG A 169 24.43 10.50 -0.89
C ARG A 169 24.02 11.42 0.27
#